data_AF-A0A2V8U676-F1
#
_entry.id   AF-A0A2V8U676-F1
#
_cell.length_a   1.000
_cell.length_b   1.000
_cell.length_c   1.000
_cell.angle_alpha   90.00
_cell.angle_beta   90.00
_cell.angle_gamma   90.00
#
_symmetry.space_group_name_H-M   'P 1'
#
loop_
_entity.id
_entity.type
_entity.pdbx_description
1 polymer ?
#
loop_
_entity_poly.entity_id
_entity_poly.type
_entity_poly.pdbx_seq_one_letter_code
_entity_poly.pdbx_strand_id
1 'polypeptide(L)'
;MPTEEKKKVLAVLDDLFFTVKINESAKRAGVPIEFVKSEKDVLERAKGKPALIIIDLNYHGIDPLKLIERLKSAAELKGTSVLGYLSHIQGDLKQKAHEAGCDMVLARSAFSQNLPQIMKRHGGTQ
;
A
#
# COMPACT_ATOMS: atom_id res chain seq x y z
N MET A 1 -9.74 11.37 -23.95
CA MET A 1 -9.70 9.99 -23.44
C MET A 1 -8.71 10.01 -22.28
N PRO A 2 -9.10 9.84 -21.01
CA PRO A 2 -8.10 9.80 -19.96
C PRO A 2 -7.33 8.49 -20.13
N THR A 3 -6.03 8.64 -20.38
CA THR A 3 -5.05 7.56 -20.47
C THR A 3 -5.26 6.58 -19.32
N GLU A 4 -5.58 5.33 -19.65
CA GLU A 4 -5.43 4.18 -18.75
C GLU A 4 -3.93 3.99 -18.47
N GLU A 5 -3.34 4.91 -17.70
CA GLU A 5 -2.02 4.71 -17.11
C GLU A 5 -2.15 3.47 -16.23
N LYS A 6 -1.44 2.40 -16.59
CA LYS A 6 -1.35 1.16 -15.81
C LYS A 6 -1.01 1.51 -14.37
N LYS A 7 -2.03 1.60 -13.53
CA LYS A 7 -1.88 2.08 -12.16
C LYS A 7 -1.12 1.02 -11.37
N LYS A 8 0.16 1.28 -11.10
CA LYS A 8 1.03 0.38 -10.34
C LYS A 8 0.66 0.36 -8.86
N VAL A 9 1.02 -0.73 -8.19
CA VAL A 9 0.89 -0.89 -6.74
C VAL A 9 2.27 -0.69 -6.12
N LEU A 10 2.34 0.11 -5.05
CA LEU A 10 3.55 0.20 -4.23
C LEU A 10 3.33 -0.61 -2.96
N ALA A 11 4.34 -1.37 -2.56
CA ALA A 11 4.30 -2.14 -1.32
C ALA A 11 5.53 -1.83 -0.46
N VAL A 12 5.26 -1.34 0.76
CA VAL A 12 6.24 -0.91 1.75
C VAL A 12 6.22 -1.90 2.91
N LEU A 13 7.10 -2.89 2.87
CA LEU A 13 7.21 -3.93 3.89
C LEU A 13 8.61 -4.52 3.90
N ASP A 14 9.01 -5.06 5.05
CA ASP A 14 10.26 -5.83 5.15
C ASP A 14 10.06 -7.34 5.04
N ASP A 15 8.85 -7.81 5.33
CA ASP A 15 8.54 -9.22 5.44
C ASP A 15 8.62 -9.89 4.06
N LEU A 16 9.65 -10.73 3.88
CA LEU A 16 9.89 -11.44 2.61
C LEU A 16 8.73 -12.38 2.25
N PHE A 17 8.10 -13.00 3.25
CA PHE A 17 7.00 -13.93 3.02
C PHE A 17 5.79 -13.23 2.42
N PHE A 18 5.46 -12.04 2.92
CA PHE A 18 4.44 -11.19 2.32
C PHE A 18 4.88 -10.66 0.97
N THR A 19 6.13 -10.23 0.83
CA THR A 19 6.67 -9.73 -0.45
C THR A 19 6.41 -10.73 -1.57
N VAL A 20 6.73 -12.02 -1.35
CA VAL A 20 6.47 -13.08 -2.33
C VAL A 20 4.98 -13.25 -2.60
N LYS A 21 4.13 -13.37 -1.57
CA LYS A 21 2.68 -13.54 -1.72
C LYS A 21 2.02 -12.41 -2.51
N ILE A 22 2.39 -11.16 -2.19
CA ILE A 22 1.88 -9.97 -2.84
C ILE A 22 2.35 -9.97 -4.29
N ASN A 23 3.63 -10.26 -4.55
CA ASN A 23 4.20 -10.32 -5.88
C ASN A 23 3.52 -11.37 -6.76
N GLU A 24 3.32 -12.59 -6.25
CA GLU A 24 2.62 -13.66 -6.96
C GLU A 24 1.17 -13.27 -7.28
N SER A 25 0.46 -12.69 -6.31
CA SER A 25 -0.92 -12.23 -6.49
C SER A 25 -1.02 -11.12 -7.53
N ALA A 26 -0.11 -10.14 -7.48
CA ALA A 26 -0.04 -9.05 -8.44
C ALA A 26 0.31 -9.55 -9.84
N LYS A 27 1.31 -10.43 -9.96
CA LYS A 27 1.71 -11.07 -11.22
C LYS A 27 0.56 -11.85 -11.85
N ARG A 28 -0.19 -12.61 -11.04
CA ARG A 28 -1.37 -13.37 -11.50
C ARG A 28 -2.51 -12.47 -11.95
N ALA A 29 -2.65 -11.30 -11.33
CA ALA A 29 -3.63 -10.29 -11.70
C ALA A 29 -3.14 -9.32 -12.79
N GLY A 30 -1.92 -9.48 -13.31
CA GLY A 30 -1.34 -8.60 -14.34
C GLY A 30 -1.00 -7.19 -13.85
N VAL A 31 -0.91 -6.99 -12.53
CA VAL A 31 -0.72 -5.66 -11.92
C VAL A 31 0.76 -5.41 -11.69
N PRO A 32 1.33 -4.31 -12.22
CA PRO A 32 2.70 -3.94 -11.91
C PRO A 32 2.79 -3.56 -10.43
N ILE A 33 3.65 -4.26 -9.69
CA ILE A 33 3.93 -3.98 -8.29
C ILE A 33 5.40 -3.68 -8.07
N GLU A 34 5.68 -2.72 -7.19
CA GLU A 34 7.03 -2.32 -6.84
C GLU A 34 7.18 -2.29 -5.31
N PHE A 35 8.24 -2.94 -4.83
CA PHE A 35 8.56 -3.06 -3.42
C PHE A 35 9.59 -2.02 -3.04
N VAL A 36 9.31 -1.28 -1.97
CA VAL A 36 10.13 -0.18 -1.50
C VAL A 36 10.34 -0.31 0.00
N LYS A 37 11.58 -0.09 0.45
CA LYS A 37 11.98 -0.27 1.85
C LYS A 37 12.39 1.04 2.54
N SER A 38 12.60 2.10 1.77
CA SER A 38 13.08 3.39 2.29
C SER A 38 12.00 4.44 2.14
N GLU A 39 11.75 5.24 3.19
CA GLU A 39 10.76 6.34 3.17
C GLU A 39 10.95 7.25 1.94
N LYS A 40 12.21 7.62 1.64
CA LYS A 40 12.55 8.44 0.47
C LYS A 40 12.12 7.80 -0.84
N ASP A 41 12.41 6.50 -1.02
CA ASP A 41 11.96 5.76 -2.21
C ASP A 41 10.45 5.73 -2.29
N VAL A 42 9.74 5.49 -1.18
CA VAL A 42 8.27 5.49 -1.22
C VAL A 42 7.75 6.82 -1.74
N LEU A 43 8.26 7.95 -1.22
CA LEU A 43 7.85 9.29 -1.66
C LEU A 43 8.17 9.52 -3.13
N GLU A 44 9.37 9.17 -3.58
CA GLU A 44 9.79 9.30 -4.98
C GLU A 44 8.91 8.45 -5.92
N ARG A 45 8.63 7.20 -5.55
CA ARG A 45 7.81 6.29 -6.35
C ARG A 45 6.33 6.67 -6.33
N ALA A 46 5.85 7.23 -5.22
CA ALA A 46 4.49 7.71 -5.06
C ALA A 46 4.17 8.86 -6.02
N LYS A 47 5.14 9.74 -6.36
CA LYS A 47 4.97 10.80 -7.39
C LYS A 47 4.44 10.27 -8.72
N GLY A 48 4.73 9.00 -9.04
CA GLY A 48 4.18 8.30 -10.21
C GLY A 48 2.72 7.87 -10.08
N LYS A 49 1.96 8.41 -9.11
CA LYS A 49 0.52 8.19 -8.87
C LYS A 49 0.08 6.72 -8.94
N PRO A 50 0.59 5.87 -8.04
CA PRO A 50 0.16 4.48 -7.96
C PRO A 50 -1.35 4.39 -7.66
N ALA A 51 -1.98 3.28 -8.08
CA ALA A 51 -3.37 2.98 -7.74
C ALA A 51 -3.54 2.74 -6.24
N LEU A 52 -2.57 2.06 -5.65
CA LEU A 52 -2.61 1.56 -4.30
C LEU A 52 -1.21 1.59 -3.70
N ILE A 53 -1.10 2.08 -2.47
CA ILE A 53 0.11 2.01 -1.66
C ILE A 53 -0.20 1.15 -0.46
N ILE A 54 0.50 0.03 -0.33
CA ILE A 54 0.40 -0.91 0.78
C ILE A 54 1.53 -0.60 1.74
N ILE A 55 1.22 -0.36 3.01
CA ILE A 55 2.21 -0.01 4.05
C ILE A 55 2.06 -0.95 5.23
N ASP A 56 3.17 -1.59 5.62
CA ASP A 56 3.26 -2.34 6.85
C ASP A 56 3.41 -1.37 8.04
N LEU A 57 2.37 -1.28 8.87
CA LEU A 57 2.36 -0.42 10.05
C LEU A 57 3.25 -0.93 11.19
N ASN A 58 3.79 -2.14 11.08
CA ASN A 58 4.77 -2.73 12.01
C ASN A 58 6.18 -2.70 11.39
N TYR A 59 6.39 -1.96 10.30
CA TYR A 59 7.70 -1.91 9.68
C TYR A 59 8.64 -1.10 10.56
N HIS A 60 9.52 -1.78 11.30
CA HIS A 60 10.47 -1.15 12.20
C HIS A 60 11.56 -0.32 11.49
N GLY A 61 11.73 -0.51 10.18
CA GLY A 61 12.74 0.21 9.40
C GLY A 61 12.36 1.65 9.05
N ILE A 62 11.07 2.02 9.13
CA ILE A 62 10.57 3.37 8.84
C ILE A 62 9.48 3.75 9.83
N ASP A 63 9.01 5.00 9.78
CA ASP A 63 7.86 5.47 10.56
C ASP A 63 6.61 5.48 9.65
N PRO A 64 5.79 4.41 9.64
CA PRO A 64 4.73 4.25 8.66
C PRO A 64 3.61 5.29 8.84
N LEU A 65 3.36 5.75 10.06
CA LEU A 65 2.37 6.81 10.34
C LEU A 65 2.81 8.12 9.70
N LYS A 66 4.05 8.56 9.96
CA LYS A 66 4.60 9.76 9.33
C LYS A 66 4.68 9.66 7.82
N LEU A 67 4.99 8.48 7.29
CA LEU A 67 5.01 8.26 5.85
C LEU A 67 3.61 8.46 5.25
N ILE A 68 2.55 7.92 5.88
CA ILE A 68 1.16 8.13 5.43
C ILE A 68 0.81 9.62 5.47
N GLU A 69 1.13 10.32 6.56
CA GLU A 69 0.89 11.76 6.68
C GLU A 69 1.60 12.55 5.57
N ARG A 70 2.85 12.21 5.26
CA ARG A 70 3.61 12.84 4.16
C ARG A 70 3.00 12.55 2.80
N LEU A 71 2.57 11.32 2.57
CA LEU A 71 1.90 10.91 1.33
C LEU A 71 0.58 11.67 1.16
N LYS A 72 -0.24 11.80 2.21
CA LYS A 72 -1.52 12.51 2.14
C LYS A 72 -1.35 14.04 2.12
N SER A 73 -0.27 14.56 2.67
CA SER A 73 0.10 15.98 2.57
C SER A 73 0.47 16.38 1.14
N ALA A 74 0.98 15.45 0.33
CA ALA A 74 1.28 15.72 -1.07
C ALA A 74 -0.01 15.83 -1.91
N ALA A 75 -0.32 17.03 -2.37
CA ALA A 75 -1.54 17.31 -3.15
C ALA A 75 -1.63 16.49 -4.44
N GLU A 76 -0.49 16.12 -5.03
CA GLU A 76 -0.42 15.26 -6.22
C GLU A 76 -0.85 13.80 -5.98
N LEU A 77 -0.87 13.37 -4.72
CA LEU A 77 -1.31 12.05 -4.28
C LEU A 77 -2.75 12.06 -3.73
N LYS A 78 -3.44 13.21 -3.77
CA LYS A 78 -4.88 13.29 -3.47
C LYS A 78 -5.67 12.45 -4.48
N GLY A 79 -5.95 11.21 -4.11
CA GLY A 79 -6.65 10.23 -4.94
C GLY A 79 -5.99 8.85 -4.98
N THR A 80 -4.74 8.74 -4.52
CA THR A 80 -4.09 7.45 -4.31
C THR A 80 -4.66 6.76 -3.08
N SER A 81 -5.06 5.50 -3.21
CA SER A 81 -5.53 4.69 -2.10
C SER A 81 -4.35 4.22 -1.26
N VAL A 82 -4.37 4.50 0.04
CA VAL A 82 -3.36 4.00 0.99
C VAL A 82 -3.97 2.92 1.87
N LEU A 83 -3.37 1.73 1.84
CA LEU A 83 -3.76 0.58 2.63
C LEU A 83 -2.66 0.23 3.63
N GLY A 84 -2.95 0.42 4.91
CA GLY A 84 -2.10 0.00 6.01
C GLY A 84 -2.47 -1.41 6.46
N TYR A 85 -1.50 -2.24 6.81
CA TYR A 85 -1.80 -3.47 7.55
C TYR A 85 -0.96 -3.61 8.83
N LEU A 86 -1.54 -4.26 9.84
CA LEU A 86 -0.96 -4.39 11.17
C LEU A 86 -1.06 -5.82 11.74
N SER A 87 -0.03 -6.26 12.47
CA SER A 87 0.10 -7.66 12.93
C SER A 87 -0.88 -8.04 14.03
N HIS A 88 -1.15 -7.16 14.99
CA HIS A 88 -2.12 -7.40 16.08
C HIS A 88 -3.13 -6.27 16.06
N ILE A 89 -4.43 -6.56 16.11
CA ILE A 89 -5.53 -5.57 16.07
C ILE A 89 -5.36 -4.60 17.25
N GLN A 90 -4.58 -3.55 17.01
CA GLN A 90 -4.34 -2.45 17.92
C GLN A 90 -5.29 -1.35 17.50
N GLY A 91 -6.41 -1.23 18.20
CA GLY A 91 -7.43 -0.20 17.92
C GLY A 91 -6.81 1.19 17.83
N ASP A 92 -5.90 1.53 18.74
CA ASP A 92 -5.12 2.76 18.72
C ASP A 92 -4.27 2.92 17.46
N LEU A 93 -3.56 1.88 17.01
CA LEU A 93 -2.73 1.95 15.82
C LEU A 93 -3.59 2.14 14.57
N LYS A 94 -4.76 1.48 14.53
CA LYS A 94 -5.75 1.66 13.47
C LYS A 94 -6.28 3.10 13.45
N GLN A 95 -6.62 3.66 14.61
CA GLN A 95 -7.08 5.03 14.75
C GLN A 95 -6.00 6.00 14.26
N LYS A 96 -4.76 5.87 14.75
CA LYS A 96 -3.62 6.67 14.32
C LYS A 96 -3.35 6.59 12.82
N ALA A 97 -3.46 5.40 12.24
CA ALA A 97 -3.29 5.23 10.79
C ALA A 97 -4.41 5.94 10.02
N HIS A 98 -5.66 5.86 10.47
CA HIS A 98 -6.76 6.62 9.86
C HIS A 98 -6.59 8.13 10.03
N GLU A 99 -6.15 8.61 11.19
CA GLU A 99 -5.86 10.03 11.45
C GLU A 99 -4.71 10.54 10.57
N ALA A 100 -3.70 9.71 10.33
CA ALA A 100 -2.62 9.99 9.37
C ALA A 100 -3.14 10.10 7.92
N GLY A 101 -4.36 9.61 7.65
CA GLY A 101 -5.01 9.65 6.35
C GLY A 101 -4.94 8.32 5.59
N CYS A 102 -4.71 7.20 6.27
CA CYS A 102 -4.83 5.87 5.69
C CYS A 102 -6.29 5.57 5.31
N ASP A 103 -6.53 5.20 4.05
CA ASP A 103 -7.88 4.94 3.55
C ASP A 103 -8.43 3.62 4.09
N MET A 104 -7.58 2.60 4.21
CA MET A 104 -7.97 1.28 4.74
C MET A 104 -6.90 0.70 5.65
N VAL A 105 -7.32 0.14 6.78
CA VAL A 105 -6.42 -0.54 7.72
C VAL A 105 -6.90 -1.97 7.96
N LEU A 106 -6.05 -2.96 7.66
CA LEU A 106 -6.36 -4.39 7.78
C LEU A 106 -5.42 -5.10 8.76
N ALA A 107 -5.90 -6.17 9.40
CA ALA A 107 -5.02 -7.07 10.11
C ALA A 107 -4.15 -7.87 9.12
N ARG A 108 -2.92 -8.26 9.51
CA ARG A 108 -1.99 -9.04 8.67
C ARG A 108 -2.63 -10.32 8.09
N SER A 109 -3.44 -11.02 8.88
CA SER A 109 -4.20 -12.20 8.43
C SER A 109 -5.24 -11.83 7.37
N ALA A 110 -6.08 -10.82 7.65
CA ALA A 110 -7.08 -10.31 6.72
C ALA A 110 -6.45 -9.79 5.42
N PHE A 111 -5.33 -9.09 5.50
CA PHE A 111 -4.59 -8.62 4.34
C PHE A 111 -4.12 -9.80 3.47
N SER A 112 -3.48 -10.82 4.06
CA SER A 112 -3.07 -12.01 3.30
C SER A 112 -4.25 -12.74 2.64
N GLN A 113 -5.42 -12.78 3.28
CA GLN A 113 -6.61 -13.42 2.71
C GLN A 113 -7.27 -12.58 1.61
N ASN A 114 -7.24 -11.25 1.75
CA ASN A 114 -7.82 -10.33 0.78
C ASN A 114 -6.86 -9.95 -0.36
N LEU A 115 -5.57 -10.31 -0.28
CA LEU A 115 -4.57 -10.00 -1.29
C LEU A 115 -5.02 -10.28 -2.74
N PRO A 116 -5.56 -11.47 -3.07
CA PRO A 116 -6.02 -11.76 -4.43
C PRO A 116 -7.15 -10.84 -4.88
N GLN A 117 -8.08 -10.52 -3.98
CA GLN A 117 -9.22 -9.65 -4.25
C GLN A 117 -8.79 -8.19 -4.41
N ILE A 118 -7.89 -7.70 -3.55
CA ILE A 118 -7.30 -6.36 -3.63
C ILE A 118 -6.58 -6.20 -4.96
N MET A 119 -5.70 -7.14 -5.32
CA MET A 119 -4.97 -7.10 -6.59
C MET A 119 -5.93 -7.14 -7.78
N LYS A 120 -6.96 -7.98 -7.76
CA LYS A 120 -7.96 -8.04 -8.84
C LYS A 120 -8.76 -6.74 -8.97
N ARG A 121 -9.15 -6.11 -7.85
CA ARG A 121 -9.91 -4.86 -7.83
C ARG A 121 -9.11 -3.68 -8.37
N HIS A 122 -7.82 -3.62 -8.04
CA HIS A 122 -6.92 -2.55 -8.50
C HIS A 122 -6.23 -2.86 -9.82
N GLY A 123 -6.31 -4.11 -10.29
CA GLY A 123 -5.56 -4.62 -11.43
C GLY A 123 -6.14 -4.38 -12.80
N GLY A 124 -7.23 -3.63 -12.92
CA GLY A 124 -7.91 -3.43 -14.20
C GLY A 124 -8.50 -4.75 -14.67
N THR A 125 -9.71 -5.07 -14.20
CA THR A 125 -10.51 -6.09 -14.87
C THR A 125 -10.99 -5.47 -16.19
N GLN A 126 -10.37 -5.86 -17.31
CA GLN A 126 -11.10 -6.10 -18.55
C GLN A 126 -11.20 -7.61 -18.72
#